data_AF-A0A1H2DT45-F1
#
_entry.id   AF-A0A1H2DT45-F1
#
_cell.length_a   1.000
_cell.length_b   1.000
_cell.length_c   1.000
_cell.angle_alpha   90.00
_cell.angle_beta   90.00
_cell.angle_gamma   90.00
#
_symmetry.space_group_name_H-M   'P 1'
#
loop_
_entity.id
_entity.type
_entity.pdbx_description
1 polymer ?
#
loop_
_entity_poly.entity_id
_entity_poly.type
_entity_poly.pdbx_seq_one_letter_code
_entity_poly.pdbx_strand_id
1 'polypeptide(L)'
;MLEDLTQKSKKPLMVLVFLLMVAVIINIVILKLFDQKSAYREAHSLVGIITLMGFVYTFADDKTSRIKLFFLFLISLVPCYLGTVFSDLDIKLLGIGGHRNPLFHSGLLFFILLIPAKRFRSFVPAAIVASFGIGLGSHLIWDLFDHADVRWIPGLNFDRLWLGTNGLFCILSAKLFLSSRLNK
;
A
#
# COMPACT_ATOMS: atom_id res chain seq x y z
N MET A 1 -16.08 30.07 23.91
CA MET A 1 -14.83 29.29 24.08
C MET A 1 -15.05 27.79 23.88
N LEU A 2 -16.06 27.17 24.51
CA LEU A 2 -16.39 25.73 24.31
C LEU A 2 -16.93 25.44 22.90
N GLU A 3 -17.80 26.30 22.36
CA GLU A 3 -18.33 26.15 20.99
C GLU A 3 -17.23 26.25 19.92
N ASP A 4 -16.29 27.17 20.08
CA ASP A 4 -15.17 27.37 19.16
C ASP A 4 -14.21 26.17 19.17
N LEU A 5 -13.98 25.54 20.33
CA LEU A 5 -13.26 24.28 20.46
C LEU A 5 -13.98 23.11 19.77
N THR A 6 -15.31 23.01 19.91
CA THR A 6 -16.11 21.97 19.23
C THR A 6 -16.20 22.18 17.72
N GLN A 7 -16.19 23.42 17.24
CA GLN A 7 -16.24 23.73 15.81
C GLN A 7 -14.89 23.47 15.15
N LYS A 8 -13.79 23.71 15.87
CA LYS A 8 -12.42 23.43 15.42
C LYS A 8 -12.13 21.92 15.36
N SER A 9 -12.72 21.10 16.23
CA SER A 9 -12.58 19.63 16.20
C SER A 9 -13.46 18.95 15.13
N LYS A 10 -14.62 19.52 14.80
CA LYS A 10 -15.53 19.00 13.76
C LYS A 10 -14.92 19.08 12.35
N LYS A 11 -14.14 20.11 12.04
CA LYS A 11 -13.55 20.30 10.70
C LYS A 11 -12.59 19.17 10.29
N PRO A 12 -11.54 18.82 11.07
CA PRO A 12 -10.65 17.70 10.75
C PRO A 12 -11.40 16.36 10.68
N LEU A 13 -12.37 16.14 11.57
CA LEU A 13 -13.17 14.93 11.58
C LEU A 13 -13.98 14.78 10.29
N MET A 14 -14.66 15.85 9.83
CA MET A 14 -15.40 15.80 8.57
C MET A 14 -14.48 15.55 7.35
N VAL A 15 -13.27 16.11 7.35
CA VAL A 15 -12.28 15.83 6.30
C VAL A 15 -11.87 14.36 6.33
N LEU A 16 -11.60 13.79 7.51
CA LEU A 16 -11.23 12.37 7.64
C LEU A 16 -12.35 11.45 7.15
N VAL A 17 -13.60 11.74 7.56
CA VAL A 17 -14.79 10.99 7.09
C VAL A 17 -14.93 11.09 5.58
N PHE A 18 -14.74 12.27 5.00
CA PHE A 18 -14.78 12.44 3.55
C PHE A 18 -13.69 11.62 2.83
N LEU A 19 -12.44 11.69 3.30
CA LEU A 19 -11.34 10.91 2.72
C LEU A 19 -11.58 9.40 2.83
N LEU A 20 -12.14 8.93 3.95
CA LEU A 20 -12.50 7.53 4.14
C LEU A 20 -13.62 7.11 3.17
N MET A 21 -14.66 7.93 3.00
CA MET A 21 -15.72 7.66 2.02
C MET A 21 -15.15 7.56 0.60
N VAL A 22 -14.25 8.47 0.22
CA VAL A 22 -13.55 8.42 -1.07
C VAL A 22 -12.75 7.12 -1.21
N ALA A 23 -11.99 6.73 -0.19
CA ALA A 23 -11.23 5.48 -0.19
C ALA A 23 -12.13 4.25 -0.37
N VAL A 24 -13.28 4.20 0.32
CA VAL A 24 -14.27 3.11 0.21
C VAL A 24 -14.85 3.06 -1.21
N ILE A 25 -15.25 4.19 -1.79
CA ILE A 25 -15.79 4.24 -3.16
C ILE A 25 -14.75 3.73 -4.16
N ILE A 26 -13.50 4.18 -4.05
CA ILE A 26 -12.40 3.71 -4.90
C ILE A 26 -12.19 2.21 -4.72
N ASN A 27 -12.21 1.71 -3.48
CA ASN A 27 -12.05 0.30 -3.19
C ASN A 27 -13.12 -0.54 -3.90
N ILE A 28 -14.39 -0.14 -3.81
CA ILE A 28 -15.50 -0.80 -4.51
C ILE A 28 -15.27 -0.84 -6.02
N VAL A 29 -14.80 0.27 -6.62
CA VAL A 29 -14.50 0.32 -8.06
C VAL A 29 -13.36 -0.63 -8.43
N ILE A 30 -12.28 -0.64 -7.66
CA ILE A 30 -11.12 -1.52 -7.89
C ILE A 30 -11.51 -3.00 -7.73
N LEU A 31 -12.24 -3.35 -6.67
CA LEU A 31 -12.69 -4.73 -6.46
C LEU A 31 -13.58 -5.22 -7.60
N LYS A 32 -14.51 -4.37 -8.09
CA LYS A 32 -15.34 -4.67 -9.26
C LYS A 32 -14.50 -4.85 -10.53
N LEU A 33 -13.50 -3.99 -10.75
CA LEU A 33 -12.60 -4.07 -11.92
C LEU A 33 -11.87 -5.42 -11.99
N PHE A 34 -11.59 -6.03 -10.84
CA PHE A 34 -10.87 -7.31 -10.74
C PHE A 34 -11.76 -8.51 -10.37
N ASP A 35 -13.10 -8.37 -10.41
CA ASP A 35 -14.09 -9.37 -9.96
C ASP A 35 -13.77 -9.98 -8.58
N GLN A 36 -13.30 -9.15 -7.66
CA GLN A 36 -12.90 -9.59 -6.32
C GLN A 36 -14.10 -9.66 -5.36
N LYS A 37 -14.25 -10.81 -4.69
CA LYS A 37 -15.42 -11.09 -3.81
C LYS A 37 -15.05 -11.44 -2.37
N SER A 38 -13.75 -11.56 -2.06
CA SER A 38 -13.29 -11.90 -0.72
C SER A 38 -13.27 -10.68 0.19
N ALA A 39 -13.96 -10.76 1.33
CA ALA A 39 -13.94 -9.73 2.37
C ALA A 39 -12.51 -9.48 2.92
N TYR A 40 -11.68 -10.53 2.97
CA TYR A 40 -10.27 -10.41 3.34
C TYR A 40 -9.53 -9.49 2.36
N ARG A 41 -9.71 -9.72 1.07
CA ARG A 41 -9.06 -8.94 0.02
C ARG A 41 -9.63 -7.52 -0.08
N GLU A 42 -10.90 -7.35 0.21
CA GLU A 42 -11.51 -6.03 0.35
C GLU A 42 -10.83 -5.20 1.45
N ALA A 43 -10.59 -5.79 2.62
CA ALA A 43 -9.90 -5.13 3.73
C ALA A 43 -8.45 -4.76 3.36
N HIS A 44 -7.70 -5.70 2.78
CA HIS A 44 -6.32 -5.46 2.34
C HIS A 44 -6.22 -4.37 1.27
N SER A 45 -7.13 -4.39 0.30
CA SER A 45 -7.21 -3.37 -0.75
C SER A 45 -7.56 -2.00 -0.17
N LEU A 46 -8.49 -1.92 0.78
CA LEU A 46 -8.84 -0.67 1.46
C LEU A 46 -7.66 -0.09 2.23
N VAL A 47 -6.95 -0.94 3.00
CA VAL A 47 -5.74 -0.55 3.74
C VAL A 47 -4.65 -0.09 2.78
N GLY A 48 -4.49 -0.75 1.63
CA GLY A 48 -3.58 -0.31 0.58
C GLY A 48 -3.93 1.05 -0.01
N ILE A 49 -5.22 1.33 -0.27
CA ILE A 49 -5.68 2.63 -0.76
C ILE A 49 -5.43 3.73 0.28
N ILE A 50 -5.78 3.49 1.55
CA ILE A 50 -5.53 4.45 2.65
C ILE A 50 -4.02 4.72 2.78
N THR A 51 -3.21 3.66 2.75
CA THR A 51 -1.75 3.77 2.80
C THR A 51 -1.22 4.55 1.59
N LEU A 52 -1.77 4.33 0.40
CA LEU A 52 -1.40 5.05 -0.81
C LEU A 52 -1.78 6.54 -0.74
N MET A 53 -2.96 6.87 -0.21
CA MET A 53 -3.36 8.27 0.02
C MET A 53 -2.38 8.96 0.96
N GLY A 54 -2.02 8.32 2.08
CA GLY A 54 -1.02 8.83 3.01
C GLY A 54 0.36 8.98 2.35
N PHE A 55 0.78 7.99 1.55
CA PHE A 55 2.02 8.01 0.79
C PHE A 55 2.09 9.19 -0.18
N VAL A 56 1.08 9.39 -1.02
CA VAL A 56 1.00 10.52 -1.96
C VAL A 56 0.99 11.84 -1.21
N TYR A 57 0.26 11.91 -0.09
CA TYR A 57 0.24 13.10 0.76
C TYR A 57 1.63 13.47 1.30
N THR A 58 2.55 12.51 1.49
CA THR A 58 3.93 12.84 1.91
C THR A 58 4.74 13.63 0.88
N PHE A 59 4.25 13.75 -0.36
CA PHE A 59 4.83 14.59 -1.41
C PHE A 59 4.09 15.93 -1.56
N ALA A 60 3.08 16.21 -0.74
CA ALA A 60 2.41 17.49 -0.72
C ALA A 60 3.32 18.54 -0.07
N ASP A 61 3.81 19.47 -0.87
CA ASP A 61 4.50 20.68 -0.43
C ASP A 61 3.92 21.91 -1.16
N ASP A 62 4.37 23.11 -0.78
CA ASP A 62 3.87 24.37 -1.37
C ASP A 62 4.18 24.50 -2.87
N LYS A 63 5.12 23.69 -3.39
CA LYS A 63 5.60 23.75 -4.78
C LYS A 63 4.92 22.71 -5.68
N THR A 64 4.37 21.65 -5.10
CA THR A 64 3.78 20.54 -5.83
C THR A 64 2.31 20.80 -6.10
N SER A 65 1.94 20.88 -7.37
CA SER A 65 0.55 21.15 -7.73
C SER A 65 -0.37 19.99 -7.33
N ARG A 66 -1.58 20.32 -6.88
CA ARG A 66 -2.62 19.33 -6.54
C ARG A 66 -2.93 18.38 -7.68
N ILE A 67 -2.87 18.88 -8.92
CA ILE A 67 -3.06 18.09 -10.15
C ILE A 67 -1.98 17.00 -10.27
N LYS A 68 -0.70 17.32 -9.99
CA LYS A 68 0.38 16.33 -10.03
C LYS A 68 0.16 15.22 -8.99
N LEU A 69 -0.21 15.58 -7.76
CA LEU A 69 -0.52 14.60 -6.71
C LEU A 69 -1.71 13.72 -7.08
N PHE A 70 -2.75 14.30 -7.67
CA PHE A 70 -3.91 13.57 -8.16
C PHE A 70 -3.53 12.58 -9.26
N PHE A 71 -2.74 12.98 -10.25
CA PHE A 71 -2.26 12.06 -11.28
C PHE A 71 -1.36 10.98 -10.72
N LEU A 72 -0.44 11.31 -9.80
CA LEU A 72 0.37 10.31 -9.10
C LEU A 72 -0.54 9.28 -8.40
N PHE A 73 -1.54 9.73 -7.66
CA PHE A 73 -2.50 8.83 -7.01
C PHE A 73 -3.20 7.91 -8.03
N LEU A 74 -3.72 8.46 -9.13
CA LEU A 74 -4.42 7.68 -10.15
C LEU A 74 -3.54 6.61 -10.81
N ILE A 75 -2.32 6.95 -11.25
CA ILE A 75 -1.42 5.97 -11.87
C ILE A 75 -0.97 4.88 -10.88
N SER A 76 -1.04 5.19 -9.59
CA SER A 76 -0.60 4.32 -8.50
C SER A 76 -1.66 3.34 -8.02
N LEU A 77 -2.95 3.58 -8.29
CA LEU A 77 -4.05 2.74 -7.79
C LEU A 77 -3.92 1.27 -8.20
N VAL A 78 -3.78 1.01 -9.50
CA VAL A 78 -3.70 -0.37 -10.01
C VAL A 78 -2.43 -1.08 -9.52
N PRO A 79 -1.22 -0.51 -9.63
CA PRO A 79 -0.02 -1.13 -9.08
C PRO A 79 -0.12 -1.40 -7.57
N CYS A 80 -0.71 -0.47 -6.80
CA CYS A 80 -0.94 -0.66 -5.38
C CYS A 80 -1.86 -1.86 -5.13
N TYR A 81 -3.02 -1.94 -5.81
CA TYR A 81 -3.90 -3.09 -5.69
C TYR A 81 -3.19 -4.41 -6.03
N LEU A 82 -2.42 -4.45 -7.12
CA LEU A 82 -1.63 -5.62 -7.48
C LEU A 82 -0.63 -6.02 -6.39
N GLY A 83 -0.01 -5.05 -5.72
CA GLY A 83 0.82 -5.29 -4.55
C GLY A 83 0.04 -5.90 -3.39
N THR A 84 -1.18 -5.41 -3.11
CA THR A 84 -2.02 -5.94 -2.02
C THR A 84 -2.52 -7.37 -2.24
N VAL A 85 -2.59 -7.85 -3.48
CA VAL A 85 -3.02 -9.23 -3.78
C VAL A 85 -1.86 -10.17 -4.10
N PHE A 86 -0.63 -9.64 -4.21
CA PHE A 86 0.52 -10.41 -4.63
C PHE A 86 0.84 -11.56 -3.66
N SER A 87 0.78 -11.28 -2.35
CA SER A 87 1.11 -12.28 -1.32
C SER A 87 0.20 -13.51 -1.38
N ASP A 88 -1.07 -13.34 -1.75
CA ASP A 88 -2.05 -14.43 -1.95
C ASP A 88 -1.80 -15.27 -3.22
N LEU A 89 -0.89 -14.86 -4.12
CA LEU A 89 -0.58 -15.67 -5.31
C LEU A 89 0.05 -17.01 -4.93
N ASP A 90 0.62 -17.13 -3.73
CA ASP A 90 1.10 -18.40 -3.21
C ASP A 90 -0.01 -19.44 -3.11
N ILE A 91 -1.24 -19.06 -2.75
CA ILE A 91 -2.40 -19.97 -2.73
C ILE A 91 -2.66 -20.51 -4.14
N LYS A 92 -2.62 -19.63 -5.14
CA LYS A 92 -2.91 -20.01 -6.53
C LYS A 92 -1.80 -20.89 -7.12
N LEU A 93 -0.55 -20.64 -6.75
CA LEU A 93 0.63 -21.30 -7.34
C LEU A 93 1.07 -22.55 -6.57
N LEU A 94 0.95 -22.55 -5.25
CA LEU A 94 1.44 -23.59 -4.34
C LEU A 94 0.29 -24.31 -3.60
N GLY A 95 -0.96 -23.89 -3.81
CA GLY A 95 -2.13 -24.37 -3.08
C GLY A 95 -2.27 -23.72 -1.70
N ILE A 96 -3.41 -23.97 -1.03
CA ILE A 96 -3.64 -23.50 0.35
C ILE A 96 -2.58 -24.03 1.33
N GLY A 97 -2.07 -25.24 1.03
CA GLY A 97 -0.96 -25.88 1.68
C GLY A 97 0.41 -25.23 1.42
N GLY A 98 0.48 -24.11 0.71
CA GLY A 98 1.67 -23.26 0.54
C GLY A 98 1.43 -21.80 0.91
N HIS A 99 0.25 -21.43 1.43
CA HIS A 99 -0.10 -20.06 1.80
C HIS A 99 0.80 -19.52 2.92
N ARG A 100 1.09 -18.21 2.90
CA ARG A 100 2.02 -17.53 3.79
C ARG A 100 3.46 -17.98 3.60
N ASN A 101 3.83 -18.22 2.34
CA ASN A 101 5.20 -18.54 1.98
C ASN A 101 6.09 -17.30 2.11
N PRO A 102 7.28 -17.38 2.74
CA PRO A 102 8.19 -16.24 2.90
C PRO A 102 8.59 -15.54 1.59
N LEU A 103 8.58 -16.24 0.46
CA LEU A 103 8.90 -15.64 -0.85
C LEU A 103 7.81 -14.67 -1.34
N PHE A 104 6.55 -14.92 -0.96
CA PHE A 104 5.39 -14.12 -1.34
C PHE A 104 4.99 -13.14 -0.22
N HIS A 105 5.19 -13.54 1.04
CA HIS A 105 4.94 -12.74 2.25
C HIS A 105 6.23 -12.06 2.72
N SER A 106 6.89 -11.38 1.78
CA SER A 106 8.05 -10.53 2.02
C SER A 106 8.15 -9.45 0.95
N GLY A 107 9.08 -8.50 1.12
CA GLY A 107 9.34 -7.47 0.12
C GLY A 107 10.10 -7.95 -1.12
N LEU A 108 10.43 -9.24 -1.23
CA LEU A 108 11.40 -9.77 -2.20
C LEU A 108 11.07 -9.37 -3.65
N LEU A 109 9.84 -9.59 -4.11
CA LEU A 109 9.45 -9.22 -5.47
C LEU A 109 9.59 -7.71 -5.71
N PHE A 110 9.16 -6.89 -4.76
CA PHE A 110 9.31 -5.44 -4.87
C PHE A 110 10.79 -5.03 -5.02
N PHE A 111 11.68 -5.63 -4.24
CA PHE A 111 13.13 -5.36 -4.37
C PHE A 111 13.70 -5.83 -5.70
N ILE A 112 13.23 -6.95 -6.24
CA ILE A 112 13.59 -7.42 -7.59
C ILE A 112 13.12 -6.40 -8.63
N LEU A 113 11.87 -5.91 -8.54
CA LEU A 113 11.31 -4.91 -9.47
C LEU A 113 12.02 -3.55 -9.39
N LEU A 114 12.59 -3.18 -8.23
CA LEU A 114 13.38 -1.97 -8.09
C LEU A 114 14.65 -1.98 -8.98
N ILE A 115 15.25 -3.15 -9.24
CA ILE A 115 16.49 -3.25 -10.02
C ILE A 115 16.31 -2.73 -11.47
N PRO A 116 15.37 -3.26 -12.28
CA PRO A 116 15.12 -2.72 -13.61
C PRO A 116 14.54 -1.30 -13.54
N ALA A 117 13.67 -0.99 -12.58
CA ALA A 117 13.10 0.35 -12.42
C ALA A 117 14.16 1.44 -12.19
N LYS A 118 15.25 1.11 -11.48
CA LYS A 118 16.39 2.03 -11.29
C LYS A 118 17.13 2.35 -12.60
N ARG A 119 17.09 1.48 -13.59
CA ARG A 119 17.70 1.73 -14.92
C ARG A 119 16.87 2.71 -15.74
N PHE A 120 15.55 2.72 -15.55
CA PHE A 120 14.68 3.71 -16.16
C PHE A 120 14.75 5.03 -15.40
N ARG A 121 14.98 6.14 -16.13
CA ARG A 121 14.94 7.50 -15.56
C ARG A 121 13.52 8.10 -15.57
N SER A 122 12.56 7.44 -16.20
CA SER A 122 11.18 7.93 -16.30
C SER A 122 10.45 7.87 -14.96
N PHE A 123 9.60 8.88 -14.71
CA PHE A 123 8.75 8.97 -13.54
C PHE A 123 7.70 7.85 -13.48
N VAL A 124 7.08 7.50 -14.61
CA VAL A 124 5.96 6.55 -14.64
C VAL A 124 6.35 5.14 -14.15
N PRO A 125 7.44 4.50 -14.65
CA PRO A 125 7.90 3.23 -14.10
C PRO A 125 8.26 3.32 -12.61
N ALA A 126 8.80 4.46 -12.17
CA ALA A 126 9.14 4.66 -10.77
C ALA A 126 7.88 4.71 -9.88
N ALA A 127 6.85 5.44 -10.31
CA ALA A 127 5.57 5.51 -9.62
C ALA A 127 4.89 4.14 -9.57
N ILE A 128 4.88 3.38 -10.68
CA ILE A 128 4.32 2.03 -10.74
C ILE A 128 5.00 1.10 -9.72
N VAL A 129 6.33 1.01 -9.75
CA VAL A 129 7.06 0.09 -8.87
C VAL A 129 7.00 0.54 -7.41
N ALA A 130 7.12 1.83 -7.12
CA ALA A 130 6.95 2.36 -5.77
C ALA A 130 5.57 2.01 -5.22
N SER A 131 4.53 2.17 -6.03
CA SER A 131 3.14 1.97 -5.59
C SER A 131 2.79 0.49 -5.43
N PHE A 132 3.36 -0.38 -6.25
CA PHE A 132 3.36 -1.82 -5.98
C PHE A 132 3.99 -2.14 -4.61
N GLY A 133 5.13 -1.53 -4.30
CA GLY A 133 5.76 -1.65 -2.98
C GLY A 133 4.89 -1.13 -1.83
N ILE A 134 4.13 -0.05 -2.04
CA ILE A 134 3.15 0.44 -1.05
C ILE A 134 2.04 -0.59 -0.82
N GLY A 135 1.46 -1.13 -1.89
CA GLY A 135 0.44 -2.17 -1.80
C GLY A 135 0.92 -3.40 -1.05
N LEU A 136 2.06 -3.96 -1.48
CA LEU A 136 2.68 -5.11 -0.84
C LEU A 136 3.03 -4.82 0.63
N GLY A 137 3.65 -3.67 0.90
CA GLY A 137 4.02 -3.31 2.26
C GLY A 137 2.81 -3.13 3.18
N SER A 138 1.72 -2.57 2.66
CA SER A 138 0.47 -2.42 3.41
C SER A 138 -0.21 -3.77 3.70
N HIS A 139 -0.14 -4.73 2.78
CA HIS A 139 -0.63 -6.09 2.99
C HIS A 139 0.13 -6.75 4.15
N LEU A 140 1.47 -6.74 4.10
CA LEU A 140 2.30 -7.35 5.14
C LEU A 140 2.08 -6.70 6.52
N ILE A 141 1.85 -5.38 6.56
CA ILE A 141 1.54 -4.69 7.82
C ILE A 141 0.15 -5.06 8.32
N TRP A 142 -0.83 -5.21 7.44
CA TRP A 142 -2.18 -5.60 7.83
C TRP A 142 -2.22 -7.03 8.40
N ASP A 143 -1.45 -7.95 7.82
CA ASP A 143 -1.28 -9.32 8.29
C ASP A 143 -0.78 -9.45 9.75
N LEU A 144 -0.15 -8.40 10.29
CA LEU A 144 0.21 -8.32 11.72
C LEU A 144 -1.02 -8.42 12.62
N PHE A 145 -2.11 -7.77 12.22
CA PHE A 145 -3.36 -7.68 12.96
C PHE A 145 -4.25 -8.90 12.71
N ASP A 146 -4.12 -9.54 11.55
CA ASP A 146 -4.81 -10.79 11.22
C ASP A 146 -4.12 -12.06 11.76
N HIS A 147 -3.11 -11.88 12.62
CA HIS A 147 -2.33 -12.93 13.26
C HIS A 147 -1.78 -13.95 12.26
N ALA A 148 -1.21 -13.44 11.16
CA ALA A 148 -0.65 -14.28 10.13
C ALA A 148 0.56 -15.09 10.62
N ASP A 149 0.53 -16.39 10.36
CA ASP A 149 1.62 -17.34 10.63
C ASP A 149 2.43 -17.53 9.33
N VAL A 150 3.64 -16.99 9.30
CA VAL A 150 4.50 -17.08 8.12
C VAL A 150 5.26 -18.39 8.18
N ARG A 151 5.08 -19.20 7.14
CA ARG A 151 5.68 -20.54 7.13
C ARG A 151 7.19 -20.47 7.29
N TRP A 152 7.71 -21.45 8.03
CA TRP A 152 9.14 -21.64 8.27
C TRP A 152 9.79 -20.57 9.17
N ILE A 153 9.00 -19.64 9.71
CA ILE A 153 9.44 -18.77 10.79
C ILE A 153 8.95 -19.37 12.11
N PRO A 154 9.80 -19.47 13.14
CA PRO A 154 9.37 -19.98 14.44
C PRO A 154 8.36 -18.99 15.05
N GLY A 155 7.09 -19.38 15.09
CA GLY A 155 5.96 -18.45 14.98
C GLY A 155 5.74 -17.35 16.03
N LEU A 156 4.53 -16.77 16.00
CA LEU A 156 4.00 -15.68 16.83
C LEU A 156 4.72 -14.33 16.64
N ASN A 157 5.77 -14.08 17.43
CA ASN A 157 6.40 -12.76 17.49
C ASN A 157 7.38 -12.56 16.33
N PHE A 158 8.03 -13.63 15.88
CA PHE A 158 8.97 -13.55 14.76
C PHE A 158 8.25 -13.37 13.42
N ASP A 159 7.03 -13.93 13.24
CA ASP A 159 6.19 -13.65 12.06
C ASP A 159 5.84 -12.18 11.99
N ARG A 160 5.38 -11.62 13.12
CA ARG A 160 5.01 -10.21 13.20
C ARG A 160 6.20 -9.31 12.96
N LEU A 161 7.36 -9.64 13.54
CA LEU A 161 8.58 -8.89 13.27
C LEU A 161 8.95 -8.99 11.78
N TRP A 162 8.91 -10.18 11.20
CA TRP A 162 9.21 -10.41 9.78
C TRP A 162 8.31 -9.59 8.86
N LEU A 163 6.99 -9.72 9.02
CA LEU A 163 5.98 -9.04 8.22
C LEU A 163 6.08 -7.52 8.39
N GLY A 164 6.17 -7.04 9.63
CA GLY A 164 6.22 -5.61 9.93
C GLY A 164 7.50 -4.98 9.41
N THR A 165 8.65 -5.62 9.61
CA THR A 165 9.93 -5.17 9.06
C THR A 165 9.90 -5.17 7.53
N ASN A 166 9.48 -6.25 6.87
CA ASN A 166 9.39 -6.29 5.40
C ASN A 166 8.43 -5.22 4.86
N GLY A 167 7.26 -5.05 5.48
CA GLY A 167 6.28 -4.06 5.07
C GLY A 167 6.79 -2.64 5.21
N LEU A 168 7.41 -2.30 6.35
CA LEU A 168 8.06 -1.01 6.56
C LEU A 168 9.17 -0.76 5.54
N PHE A 169 10.04 -1.74 5.29
CA PHE A 169 11.11 -1.61 4.31
C PHE A 169 10.59 -1.39 2.89
N CYS A 170 9.48 -2.04 2.50
CA CYS A 170 8.82 -1.79 1.23
C CYS A 170 8.35 -0.33 1.12
N ILE A 171 7.63 0.16 2.12
CA ILE A 171 7.07 1.52 2.13
C ILE A 171 8.17 2.59 2.13
N LEU A 172 9.17 2.44 3.00
CA LEU A 172 10.29 3.38 3.10
C LEU A 172 11.11 3.40 1.81
N SER A 173 11.42 2.24 1.24
CA SER A 173 12.17 2.16 0.00
C SER A 173 11.39 2.71 -1.19
N ALA A 174 10.08 2.47 -1.25
CA ALA A 174 9.20 3.07 -2.26
C ALA A 174 9.23 4.61 -2.19
N LYS A 175 9.17 5.18 -0.98
CA LYS A 175 9.27 6.62 -0.76
C LYS A 175 10.61 7.17 -1.21
N LEU A 176 11.71 6.57 -0.76
CA LEU A 176 13.07 7.00 -1.13
C LEU A 176 13.27 6.93 -2.64
N PHE A 177 12.82 5.84 -3.26
CA PHE A 177 12.95 5.63 -4.69
C PHE A 177 12.17 6.68 -5.50
N LEU A 178 10.90 6.91 -5.19
CA LEU A 178 10.08 7.90 -5.91
C LEU A 178 10.58 9.33 -5.67
N SER A 179 11.00 9.65 -4.44
CA SER A 179 11.60 10.97 -4.10
C SER A 179 12.83 11.26 -4.97
N SER A 180 13.68 10.26 -5.18
CA SER A 180 14.89 10.39 -6.04
C SER A 180 14.61 10.66 -7.52
N ARG A 181 13.34 10.50 -7.94
CA ARG A 181 12.86 10.70 -9.31
C ARG A 181 12.03 11.97 -9.48
N LEU A 182 11.37 12.42 -8.42
CA LEU A 182 10.63 13.68 -8.38
C LEU A 182 11.53 14.91 -8.20
N ASN A 183 12.67 14.75 -7.52
CA ASN A 183 13.62 15.83 -7.26
C ASN A 183 14.68 16.02 -8.36
N LYS A 184 14.46 15.47 -9.56
CA LYS A 184 15.32 15.61 -10.74
C LYS A 184 14.54 16.26 -11.87
#